data_AF-A0A6N7VJ30-F1
#
_entry.id   AF-A0A6N7VJ30-F1
#
_cell.length_a   1.000
_cell.length_b   1.000
_cell.length_c   1.000
_cell.angle_alpha   90.00
_cell.angle_beta   90.00
_cell.angle_gamma   90.00
#
_symmetry.space_group_name_H-M   'P 1'
#
loop_
_entity.id
_entity.type
_entity.pdbx_description
1 polymer ?
#
loop_
_entity_poly.entity_id
_entity_poly.type
_entity_poly.pdbx_seq_one_letter_code
_entity_poly.pdbx_strand_id
1 'polypeptide(L)'
;MSLSRKERDHLAEVIQRENEMVLKVGRMVRNAFILTLAFAAVTYWGWSGMTDPMFPNIPMSVRNVAKWIALIGLILSGLFTILGFISHRNGKKSVLKKIDLYEEK
;
A
#
# COMPACT_ATOMS: atom_id res chain seq x y z
N MET A 1 -22.65 -24.63 17.94
CA MET A 1 -22.02 -24.58 19.28
C MET A 1 -22.07 -23.14 19.74
N SER A 2 -22.79 -22.82 20.81
CA SER A 2 -22.83 -21.46 21.33
C SER A 2 -21.52 -21.12 22.03
N LEU A 3 -20.81 -20.09 21.56
CA LEU A 3 -19.57 -19.60 22.17
C LEU A 3 -19.81 -19.20 23.64
N SER A 4 -18.91 -19.60 24.53
CA SER A 4 -18.89 -19.17 25.93
C SER A 4 -18.63 -17.66 26.03
N ARG A 5 -19.14 -17.00 27.07
CA ARG A 5 -19.01 -15.54 27.26
C ARG A 5 -17.55 -15.06 27.19
N LYS A 6 -16.62 -15.82 27.76
CA LYS A 6 -15.17 -15.54 27.69
C LYS A 6 -14.60 -15.70 26.27
N GLU A 7 -15.09 -16.66 25.49
CA GLU A 7 -14.66 -16.87 24.10
C GLU A 7 -15.15 -15.72 23.22
N ARG A 8 -16.36 -15.21 23.47
CA ARG A 8 -16.90 -14.04 22.76
C ARG A 8 -16.09 -12.77 23.06
N ASP A 9 -15.73 -12.53 24.31
CA ASP A 9 -14.93 -11.36 24.70
C ASP A 9 -13.52 -11.41 24.08
N HIS A 10 -12.88 -12.59 24.08
CA HIS A 10 -11.60 -12.79 23.41
C HIS A 10 -11.72 -12.60 21.88
N LEU A 11 -12.79 -13.10 21.27
CA LEU A 11 -13.02 -12.96 19.83
C LEU A 11 -13.20 -11.47 19.45
N ALA A 12 -13.91 -10.70 20.27
CA ALA A 12 -14.09 -9.26 20.08
C ALA A 12 -12.75 -8.51 20.15
N GLU A 13 -11.87 -8.83 21.10
CA GLU A 13 -10.54 -8.20 21.20
C GLU A 13 -9.66 -8.51 19.97
N VAL A 14 -9.70 -9.76 19.49
CA VAL A 14 -8.96 -10.19 18.29
C VAL A 14 -9.47 -9.46 17.05
N ILE A 15 -10.79 -9.34 16.89
CA ILE A 15 -11.42 -8.61 15.78
C ILE A 15 -10.99 -7.14 15.79
N GLN A 16 -10.99 -6.50 16.96
CA GLN A 16 -10.60 -5.09 17.08
C GLN A 16 -9.13 -4.89 16.70
N ARG A 17 -8.21 -5.72 17.23
CA ARG A 17 -6.78 -5.63 16.87
C ARG A 17 -6.55 -5.88 15.38
N GLU A 18 -7.20 -6.88 14.80
CA GLU A 18 -7.05 -7.16 13.37
C GLU A 18 -7.62 -6.04 12.50
N ASN A 19 -8.76 -5.46 12.88
CA ASN A 19 -9.32 -4.33 12.16
C ASN A 19 -8.39 -3.10 12.20
N GLU A 20 -7.79 -2.80 13.35
CA GLU A 20 -6.78 -1.74 13.46
C GLU A 20 -5.56 -1.98 12.56
N MET A 21 -5.07 -3.22 12.52
CA MET A 21 -3.97 -3.60 11.64
C MET A 21 -4.36 -3.45 10.16
N VAL A 22 -5.56 -3.89 9.77
CA VAL A 22 -6.09 -3.73 8.41
C VAL A 22 -6.18 -2.25 8.03
N LEU A 23 -6.67 -1.38 8.92
CA LEU A 23 -6.74 0.06 8.66
C LEU A 23 -5.35 0.71 8.52
N LYS A 24 -4.35 0.26 9.30
CA LYS A 24 -2.96 0.71 9.16
C LYS A 24 -2.37 0.26 7.82
N VAL A 25 -2.58 -1.00 7.41
CA VAL A 25 -2.15 -1.51 6.10
C VAL A 25 -2.82 -0.72 4.98
N GLY A 26 -4.12 -0.43 5.09
CA GLY A 26 -4.83 0.39 4.09
C GLY A 26 -4.22 1.78 3.92
N ARG A 27 -3.85 2.47 5.01
CA ARG A 27 -3.13 3.75 4.96
C ARG A 27 -1.75 3.61 4.32
N MET A 28 -1.01 2.55 4.68
CA MET A 28 0.31 2.28 4.13
C MET A 28 0.26 2.02 2.62
N VAL A 29 -0.74 1.27 2.14
CA VAL A 29 -0.98 1.02 0.71
C VAL A 29 -1.30 2.30 -0.03
N ARG A 30 -2.16 3.17 0.54
CA ARG A 30 -2.46 4.49 -0.07
C ARG A 30 -1.20 5.33 -0.22
N ASN A 31 -0.36 5.40 0.81
CA ASN A 31 0.88 6.16 0.76
C ASN A 31 1.87 5.58 -0.25
N ALA A 32 2.01 4.25 -0.28
CA ALA A 32 2.85 3.56 -1.26
C ALA A 32 2.37 3.77 -2.70
N PHE A 33 1.05 3.79 -2.92
CA PHE A 33 0.47 4.09 -4.22
C PHE A 33 0.80 5.52 -4.69
N ILE A 34 0.66 6.52 -3.80
CA ILE A 34 1.04 7.92 -4.11
C ILE A 34 2.53 7.99 -4.45
N LEU A 35 3.38 7.29 -3.69
CA LEU A 35 4.82 7.24 -3.92
C LEU A 35 5.16 6.58 -5.27
N THR A 36 4.43 5.51 -5.63
CA THR A 36 4.54 4.85 -6.93
C THR A 36 4.19 5.81 -8.07
N LEU A 37 3.12 6.61 -7.92
CA LEU A 37 2.76 7.64 -8.91
C LEU A 37 3.83 8.72 -9.05
N ALA A 38 4.42 9.16 -7.94
CA ALA A 38 5.52 10.13 -7.98
C ALA A 38 6.73 9.56 -8.75
N PHE A 39 7.13 8.32 -8.46
CA PHE A 39 8.20 7.66 -9.21
C PHE A 39 7.85 7.44 -10.68
N ALA A 40 6.58 7.16 -11.00
CA ALA A 40 6.12 7.02 -12.37
C ALA A 40 6.26 8.34 -13.14
N ALA A 41 5.86 9.47 -12.52
CA ALA A 41 6.00 10.80 -13.12
C ALA A 41 7.48 11.15 -13.37
N VAL A 42 8.36 10.91 -12.40
CA VAL A 42 9.81 11.17 -12.55
C VAL A 42 10.43 10.23 -13.60
N THR A 43 9.98 8.97 -13.66
CA THR A 43 10.43 8.02 -14.69
C THR A 43 10.00 8.52 -16.08
N TYR A 44 8.72 8.86 -16.26
CA TYR A 44 8.22 9.41 -17.52
C TYR A 44 8.97 10.68 -17.93
N TRP A 45 9.20 11.61 -17.00
CA TRP A 45 10.01 12.80 -17.25
C TRP A 45 11.46 12.44 -17.64
N GLY A 46 12.08 11.49 -16.93
CA GLY A 46 13.44 11.05 -17.20
C GLY A 46 13.62 10.46 -18.61
N TRP A 47 12.65 9.65 -19.07
CA TRP A 47 12.69 8.96 -20.35
C TRP A 47 12.14 9.76 -21.54
N SER A 48 11.20 10.68 -21.32
CA SER A 48 10.57 11.48 -22.39
C SER A 48 11.50 12.52 -23.03
N GLY A 49 12.63 12.86 -22.42
CA GLY A 49 13.53 13.88 -22.97
C GLY A 49 13.01 15.32 -22.81
N MET A 50 11.80 15.52 -22.27
CA MET A 50 11.19 16.84 -22.04
C MET A 50 12.12 17.77 -21.26
N THR A 51 12.40 18.95 -21.80
CA THR A 51 13.03 20.06 -21.10
C THR A 51 11.93 20.87 -20.43
N ASP A 52 11.79 20.68 -19.12
CA ASP A 52 10.74 21.32 -18.34
C ASP A 52 11.25 22.67 -17.78
N PRO A 53 10.45 23.76 -17.84
CA PRO A 53 10.81 25.04 -17.22
C PRO A 53 11.03 24.98 -15.70
N MET A 54 10.57 23.96 -14.98
CA MET A 54 10.92 23.75 -13.56
C MET A 54 12.40 23.36 -13.35
N PHE A 55 13.02 22.71 -14.34
CA PHE A 55 14.41 22.26 -14.26
C PHE A 55 15.18 22.59 -15.53
N PRO A 56 15.40 23.89 -15.82
CA PRO A 56 16.13 24.31 -17.00
C PRO A 56 17.61 23.89 -16.86
N ASN A 57 18.18 23.35 -17.94
CA ASN A 57 19.61 23.03 -18.05
C ASN A 57 20.13 21.89 -17.14
N ILE A 58 19.33 20.86 -16.85
CA ILE A 58 19.86 19.66 -16.17
C ILE A 58 20.89 18.95 -17.08
N PRO A 59 22.12 18.66 -16.59
CA PRO A 59 23.12 17.90 -17.34
C PRO A 59 22.58 16.51 -17.72
N MET A 60 22.90 16.07 -18.93
CA MET A 60 22.44 14.78 -19.46
C MET A 60 22.81 13.61 -18.52
N SER A 61 23.99 13.67 -17.90
CA SER A 61 24.48 12.69 -16.91
C SER A 61 23.57 12.59 -15.68
N VAL A 62 23.16 13.73 -15.12
CA VAL A 62 22.27 13.79 -13.95
C VAL A 62 20.90 13.21 -14.29
N ARG A 63 20.36 13.58 -15.47
CA ARG A 63 19.10 13.01 -15.97
C ARG A 63 19.19 11.49 -16.16
N ASN A 64 20.33 11.01 -16.65
CA ASN A 64 20.58 9.59 -16.87
C ASN A 64 20.64 8.79 -15.56
N VAL A 65 21.15 9.37 -14.48
CA VAL A 65 21.13 8.74 -13.15
C VAL A 65 19.71 8.79 -12.57
N ALA A 66 19.05 9.95 -12.65
CA ALA A 66 17.71 10.16 -12.12
C ALA A 66 16.67 9.20 -12.74
N LYS A 67 16.72 8.96 -14.06
CA LYS A 67 15.80 8.01 -14.72
C LYS A 67 15.92 6.59 -14.18
N TRP A 68 17.14 6.14 -13.86
CA TRP A 68 17.38 4.77 -13.38
C TRP A 68 16.97 4.63 -11.92
N ILE A 69 17.29 5.63 -11.08
CA ILE A 69 16.83 5.67 -9.69
C ILE A 69 15.31 5.69 -9.64
N ALA A 70 14.67 6.52 -10.45
CA ALA A 70 13.22 6.61 -10.53
C ALA A 70 12.58 5.30 -10.98
N LEU A 71 13.18 4.63 -11.97
CA LEU A 71 12.69 3.33 -12.46
C LEU A 71 12.80 2.24 -11.39
N ILE A 72 13.94 2.16 -10.68
CA ILE A 72 14.12 1.20 -9.58
C ILE A 72 13.12 1.50 -8.45
N GLY A 73 12.98 2.76 -8.07
CA GLY A 73 12.00 3.22 -7.08
C GLY A 73 10.57 2.88 -7.49
N LEU A 74 10.22 3.04 -8.77
CA LEU A 74 8.92 2.70 -9.33
C LEU A 74 8.62 1.20 -9.21
N ILE A 75 9.59 0.34 -9.56
CA ILE A 75 9.43 -1.11 -9.48
C ILE A 75 9.24 -1.55 -8.02
N LEU A 76 10.10 -1.07 -7.12
CA LEU A 76 10.03 -1.42 -5.69
C LEU A 76 8.72 -0.94 -5.04
N SER A 77 8.35 0.32 -5.27
CA SER A 77 7.10 0.89 -4.72
C SER A 77 5.85 0.26 -5.34
N GLY A 78 5.87 -0.04 -6.64
CA GLY A 78 4.79 -0.73 -7.33
C GLY A 78 4.56 -2.13 -6.79
N LEU A 79 5.63 -2.94 -6.64
CA LEU A 79 5.55 -4.26 -6.01
C LEU A 79 4.99 -4.19 -4.59
N PHE A 80 5.51 -3.28 -3.78
CA PHE A 80 5.02 -3.09 -2.40
C PHE A 80 3.55 -2.69 -2.37
N THR A 81 3.11 -1.83 -3.27
CA THR A 81 1.71 -1.40 -3.38
C THR A 81 0.79 -2.57 -3.73
N ILE A 82 1.19 -3.42 -4.69
CA ILE A 82 0.41 -4.61 -5.08
C ILE A 82 0.30 -5.59 -3.90
N LEU A 83 1.42 -5.93 -3.27
CA LEU A 83 1.45 -6.85 -2.13
C LEU A 83 0.63 -6.31 -0.95
N GLY A 84 0.78 -5.02 -0.63
CA GLY A 84 0.01 -4.37 0.41
C GLY A 84 -1.48 -4.35 0.08
N PHE A 85 -1.87 -4.13 -1.17
CA PHE A 85 -3.28 -4.16 -1.59
C PHE A 85 -3.90 -5.55 -1.43
N ILE A 86 -3.18 -6.61 -1.83
CA ILE A 86 -3.61 -7.99 -1.64
C ILE A 86 -3.76 -8.30 -0.14
N SER A 87 -2.78 -7.89 0.67
CA SER A 87 -2.82 -8.06 2.13
C SER A 87 -4.02 -7.34 2.76
N HIS A 88 -4.28 -6.10 2.38
CA HIS A 88 -5.45 -5.34 2.86
C HIS A 88 -6.77 -6.02 2.49
N ARG A 89 -6.92 -6.49 1.25
CA ARG A 89 -8.13 -7.20 0.80
C ARG A 89 -8.34 -8.51 1.56
N ASN A 90 -7.27 -9.27 1.76
CA ASN A 90 -7.33 -10.54 2.48
C ASN A 90 -7.59 -10.34 3.97
N GLY A 91 -6.96 -9.33 4.59
CA GLY A 91 -7.21 -8.93 5.98
C GLY A 91 -8.65 -8.51 6.22
N LYS A 92 -9.24 -7.69 5.34
CA LYS A 92 -10.67 -7.35 5.40
C LYS A 92 -11.57 -8.58 5.36
N LYS A 93 -11.31 -9.52 4.45
CA LYS A 93 -12.08 -10.77 4.36
C LYS A 93 -11.96 -11.61 5.63
N SER A 94 -10.77 -11.67 6.23
CA SER A 94 -10.55 -12.40 7.48
C SER A 94 -11.35 -11.81 8.64
N VAL A 95 -11.29 -10.48 8.79
CA VAL A 95 -12.01 -9.76 9.85
C VAL A 95 -13.53 -9.93 9.70
N LEU A 96 -14.07 -9.81 8.48
CA LEU A 96 -15.50 -10.00 8.23
C LEU A 96 -15.98 -11.41 8.61
N LYS A 97 -15.23 -12.46 8.23
CA LYS A 97 -15.58 -13.84 8.64
C LYS A 97 -15.63 -14.03 10.14
N LYS A 98 -14.76 -13.34 10.89
CA LYS A 98 -14.76 -13.40 12.37
C LYS A 98 -15.93 -12.63 12.98
N ILE A 99 -16.36 -11.55 12.34
CA ILE A 99 -17.57 -10.82 12.72
C ILE A 99 -18.81 -11.68 12.48
N ASP A 100 -18.92 -12.31 11.30
CA ASP A 100 -20.05 -13.21 10.99
C ASP A 100 -20.15 -14.35 12.04
N LEU A 101 -19.02 -14.94 12.42
CA LEU A 101 -18.96 -15.98 13.47
C LEU A 101 -19.34 -15.45 14.87
N TYR A 102 -19.14 -14.17 15.14
CA TYR A 102 -19.54 -13.53 16.39
C TYR A 102 -21.05 -13.21 16.43
N GLU A 103 -21.62 -12.90 15.27
CA GLU A 103 -23.04 -12.56 15.10
C GLU A 103 -23.95 -13.79 14.92
N GLU A 104 -23.42 -14.91 14.40
CA GLU A 104 -24.14 -16.18 14.37
C GLU A 104 -24.49 -16.65 15.79
N LYS A 105 -25.79 -16.56 16.10
CA LYS A 105 -26.45 -17.04 17.32
C LYS A 105 -26.94 -18.46 17.15
#